data_AF-I7MMG9-F1
#
_entry.id   AF-I7MMG9-F1
#
_cell.length_a   1.000
_cell.length_b   1.000
_cell.length_c   1.000
_cell.angle_alpha   90.00
_cell.angle_beta   90.00
_cell.angle_gamma   90.00
#
_symmetry.space_group_name_H-M   'P 1'
#
loop_
_entity.id
_entity.type
_entity.pdbx_description
1 polymer ?
#
loop_
_entity_poly.entity_id
_entity_poly.type
_entity_poly.pdbx_seq_one_letter_code
_entity_poly.pdbx_strand_id
1 'polypeptide(L)'
;MVIISAAVCDKQGDILIARQYQNITKHQLEENMRNFPKLITPDQQHTFVETEYVRYVYLPLDNMYLVLLTKKNSNIIEDQETIRLLHKIVQDLCPSGVSEQNVLKRDFDILLCFDDVISFGFRESVSLSQVQSALEMESADEKFHIMLMKQKQAEQQEAAKRHQQEMQKKRAAGISSSGNSISSSSYGSYSSSGASTNATGGISSSGITSMGSNSFKSKNDEDEGVFRPDDKPVYNPSSKATTVAPKKGLVLGKKKAPTKETPVANQKEASSSSANTQATLQEKIVQENSKKEEIKVNPLKAPVDIEIIEKMSCQMTRDGTLNSLDINGEVFLQFYDPSKARIAIQFEYENLKLKTLKPHVNLNKQLWTDKKQIALKNIETAFPVNTRIPSVKYGYNSTNTADLPFTLTCWFNDGQVALEVEFNTDQNRFEKLEKIEISFSYPSKEKPDVSSSENAEYEVNSSNSVFKYIIPSLSASNATSNIQISFSSSLAEDDIFPFDVNFTLPYTFYQIKPLAVANLGNNNELLKFDVISKCTADKYQIN
;
A
#
# COMPACT_ATOMS: atom_id res chain seq x y z
N MET A 1 -20.81 -3.66 5.66
CA MET A 1 -19.44 -3.32 6.11
C MET A 1 -19.46 -1.93 6.70
N VAL A 2 -19.23 -1.80 8.00
CA VAL A 2 -19.16 -0.51 8.71
C VAL A 2 -18.29 -0.69 9.96
N ILE A 3 -17.08 -0.13 9.92
CA ILE A 3 -16.25 0.10 11.10
C ILE A 3 -16.82 1.34 11.82
N ILE A 4 -17.05 1.21 13.12
CA ILE A 4 -17.61 2.28 13.96
C ILE A 4 -16.48 3.15 14.52
N SER A 5 -15.44 2.50 15.06
CA SER A 5 -14.29 3.16 15.67
C SER A 5 -13.08 2.23 15.67
N ALA A 6 -11.88 2.80 15.59
CA ALA A 6 -10.60 2.13 15.86
C ALA A 6 -10.00 2.73 17.13
N ALA A 7 -9.53 1.90 18.06
CA ALA A 7 -8.97 2.34 19.34
C ALA A 7 -7.74 1.52 19.74
N VAL A 8 -6.80 2.15 20.43
CA VAL A 8 -5.77 1.47 21.22
C VAL A 8 -6.11 1.67 22.69
N CYS A 9 -6.21 0.57 23.43
CA CYS A 9 -6.49 0.57 24.86
C CYS A 9 -5.46 -0.27 25.62
N ASP A 10 -5.37 -0.09 26.93
CA ASP A 10 -4.60 -0.97 27.80
C ASP A 10 -5.28 -2.35 27.99
N LYS A 11 -4.76 -3.17 28.91
CA LYS A 11 -5.34 -4.48 29.25
C LYS A 11 -6.59 -4.37 30.15
N GLN A 12 -6.88 -3.19 30.68
CA GLN A 12 -7.99 -2.86 31.57
C GLN A 12 -9.19 -2.29 30.79
N GLY A 13 -8.99 -1.88 29.54
CA GLY A 13 -10.00 -1.32 28.65
C GLY A 13 -10.07 0.20 28.69
N ASP A 14 -9.11 0.87 29.31
CA ASP A 14 -8.96 2.33 29.27
C ASP A 14 -8.31 2.75 27.94
N ILE A 15 -8.92 3.74 27.29
CA ILE A 15 -8.59 4.16 25.92
C ILE A 15 -7.41 5.13 25.96
N LEU A 16 -6.35 4.83 25.21
CA LEU A 16 -5.21 5.73 25.01
C LEU A 16 -5.45 6.66 23.83
N ILE A 17 -5.78 6.08 22.66
CA ILE A 17 -6.15 6.81 21.45
C ILE A 17 -7.36 6.12 20.80
N ALA A 18 -8.28 6.91 20.24
CA ALA A 18 -9.38 6.37 19.45
C ALA A 18 -9.83 7.32 18.35
N ARG A 19 -10.14 6.74 17.19
CA ARG A 19 -10.75 7.40 16.05
C ARG A 19 -12.18 6.89 15.83
N GLN A 20 -13.12 7.79 15.63
CA GLN A 20 -14.55 7.48 15.44
C GLN A 20 -14.92 7.81 13.99
N TYR A 21 -15.41 6.83 13.24
CA TYR A 21 -15.79 6.99 11.83
C TYR A 21 -17.32 7.03 11.63
N GLN A 22 -18.05 6.65 12.67
CA GLN A 22 -19.50 6.67 12.72
C GLN A 22 -19.96 7.35 14.00
N ASN A 23 -21.19 7.84 13.99
CA ASN A 23 -21.74 8.61 15.11
C ASN A 23 -22.00 7.69 16.32
N ILE A 24 -21.06 7.68 17.26
CA ILE A 24 -21.12 7.02 18.57
C ILE A 24 -20.73 8.05 19.62
N THR A 25 -21.42 8.08 20.77
CA THR A 25 -21.04 9.01 21.84
C THR A 25 -19.74 8.54 22.51
N LYS A 26 -18.91 9.48 22.99
CA LYS A 26 -17.68 9.17 23.74
C LYS A 26 -17.96 8.20 24.91
N HIS A 27 -19.03 8.44 25.66
CA HIS A 27 -19.41 7.59 26.80
C HIS A 27 -19.72 6.15 26.39
N GLN A 28 -20.48 5.95 25.30
CA GLN A 28 -20.74 4.60 24.76
C GLN A 28 -19.45 3.92 24.28
N LEU A 29 -18.52 4.66 23.68
CA LEU A 29 -17.24 4.07 23.26
C LEU A 29 -16.41 3.62 24.47
N GLU A 30 -16.31 4.46 25.51
CA GLU A 30 -15.62 4.13 26.76
C GLU A 30 -16.25 2.92 27.47
N GLU A 31 -17.59 2.84 27.53
CA GLU A 31 -18.31 1.70 28.11
C GLU A 31 -18.02 0.39 27.35
N ASN A 32 -18.05 0.44 26.01
CA ASN A 32 -17.72 -0.71 25.17
C ASN A 32 -16.27 -1.16 25.39
N MET A 33 -15.31 -0.23 25.48
CA MET A 33 -13.89 -0.57 25.69
C MET A 33 -13.61 -1.08 27.12
N ARG A 34 -14.23 -0.52 28.17
CA ARG A 34 -14.12 -1.03 29.56
C ARG A 34 -14.71 -2.44 29.73
N ASN A 35 -15.66 -2.83 28.89
CA ASN A 35 -16.25 -4.16 28.93
C ASN A 35 -15.49 -5.18 28.08
N PHE A 36 -14.81 -4.75 27.00
CA PHE A 36 -14.08 -5.60 26.07
C PHE A 36 -13.13 -6.63 26.74
N PRO A 37 -12.21 -6.27 27.66
CA PRO A 37 -11.27 -7.24 28.25
C PRO A 37 -11.96 -8.38 29.02
N LYS A 38 -13.14 -8.13 29.59
CA LYS A 38 -13.92 -9.13 30.34
C LYS A 38 -14.55 -10.20 29.43
N LEU A 39 -14.61 -9.93 28.12
CA LEU A 39 -15.18 -10.81 27.12
C LEU A 39 -14.11 -11.68 26.42
N ILE A 40 -12.83 -11.42 26.67
CA ILE A 40 -11.71 -12.24 26.19
C ILE A 40 -11.58 -13.45 27.11
N THR A 41 -11.81 -14.65 26.60
CA THR A 41 -11.48 -15.89 27.33
C THR A 41 -10.04 -16.30 27.02
N PRO A 42 -9.23 -16.70 28.02
CA PRO A 42 -7.80 -16.94 27.83
C PRO A 42 -7.49 -18.11 26.88
N ASP A 43 -8.40 -19.08 26.77
CA ASP A 43 -8.21 -20.32 26.01
C ASP A 43 -8.76 -20.26 24.57
N GLN A 44 -9.33 -19.13 24.13
CA GLN A 44 -9.88 -18.99 22.77
C GLN A 44 -8.98 -18.14 21.86
N GLN A 45 -8.44 -18.77 20.82
CA GLN A 45 -7.72 -18.10 19.73
C GLN A 45 -8.65 -17.38 18.73
N HIS A 46 -9.66 -16.65 19.22
CA HIS A 46 -10.53 -15.85 18.37
C HIS A 46 -9.98 -14.43 18.24
N THR A 47 -9.76 -13.97 17.00
CA THR A 47 -9.31 -12.61 16.67
C THR A 47 -10.45 -11.57 16.73
N PHE A 48 -11.63 -12.00 17.16
CA PHE A 48 -12.79 -11.15 17.38
C PHE A 48 -13.73 -11.76 18.43
N VAL A 49 -14.50 -10.89 19.09
CA VAL A 49 -15.54 -11.25 20.07
C VAL A 49 -16.82 -10.50 19.70
N GLU A 50 -17.97 -11.16 19.85
CA GLU A 50 -19.29 -10.58 19.58
C GLU A 50 -20.11 -10.42 20.86
N THR A 51 -20.77 -9.26 20.99
CA THR A 51 -21.83 -9.01 21.98
C THR A 51 -23.20 -9.08 21.30
N GLU A 52 -24.27 -8.56 21.89
CA GLU A 52 -25.56 -8.48 21.22
C GLU A 52 -25.55 -7.48 20.03
N TYR A 53 -24.91 -6.31 20.19
CA TYR A 53 -25.01 -5.17 19.26
C TYR A 53 -23.76 -4.92 18.41
N VAL A 54 -22.58 -5.24 18.91
CA VAL A 54 -21.28 -4.91 18.29
C VAL A 54 -20.33 -6.11 18.26
N ARG A 55 -19.41 -6.10 17.29
CA ARG A 55 -18.28 -7.03 17.19
C ARG A 55 -16.99 -6.25 17.42
N TYR A 56 -16.18 -6.74 18.36
CA TYR A 56 -14.81 -6.29 18.61
C TYR A 56 -13.88 -7.17 17.80
N VAL A 57 -13.17 -6.62 16.82
CA VAL A 57 -12.03 -7.30 16.18
C VAL A 57 -10.78 -6.76 16.86
N TYR A 58 -9.86 -7.59 17.31
CA TYR A 58 -8.72 -7.12 18.10
C TYR A 58 -7.42 -7.86 17.77
N LEU A 59 -6.30 -7.18 18.03
CA LEU A 59 -4.96 -7.75 18.01
C LEU A 59 -4.20 -7.33 19.28
N PRO A 60 -3.49 -8.25 19.95
CA PRO A 60 -2.60 -7.91 21.05
C PRO A 60 -1.43 -7.07 20.54
N LEU A 61 -1.03 -6.09 21.34
CA LEU A 61 0.01 -5.13 21.01
C LEU A 61 0.87 -4.88 22.26
N ASP A 62 1.81 -5.80 22.50
CA ASP A 62 2.65 -5.89 23.71
C ASP A 62 1.83 -5.88 25.02
N ASN A 63 1.73 -4.72 25.67
CA ASN A 63 0.95 -4.52 26.90
C ASN A 63 -0.40 -3.82 26.68
N MET A 64 -0.82 -3.67 25.42
CA MET A 64 -2.05 -2.99 24.98
C MET A 64 -2.84 -3.90 24.03
N TYR A 65 -4.04 -3.46 23.66
CA TYR A 65 -4.82 -4.02 22.57
C TYR A 65 -5.11 -2.95 21.52
N LEU A 66 -4.95 -3.31 20.25
CA LEU A 66 -5.57 -2.59 19.15
C LEU A 66 -6.94 -3.23 18.90
N VAL A 67 -7.99 -2.41 18.82
CA VAL A 67 -9.39 -2.85 18.75
C VAL A 67 -10.13 -2.07 17.66
N LEU A 68 -10.79 -2.79 16.74
CA LEU A 68 -11.81 -2.25 15.84
C LEU A 68 -13.20 -2.60 16.37
N LEU A 69 -14.01 -1.57 16.63
CA LEU A 69 -15.43 -1.72 16.93
C LEU A 69 -16.21 -1.73 15.61
N THR A 70 -16.94 -2.81 15.34
CA THR A 70 -17.63 -3.04 14.06
C THR A 70 -19.08 -3.50 14.27
N LYS A 71 -19.92 -3.38 13.24
CA LYS A 71 -21.27 -3.99 13.24
C LYS A 71 -21.17 -5.48 12.90
N LYS A 72 -22.06 -6.31 13.46
CA LYS A 72 -22.14 -7.77 13.15
C LYS A 72 -22.26 -8.10 11.67
N ASN A 73 -22.96 -7.25 10.91
CA ASN A 73 -23.11 -7.36 9.45
C ASN A 73 -21.93 -6.73 8.65
N SER A 74 -20.81 -6.44 9.31
CA SER A 74 -19.56 -6.07 8.66
C SER A 74 -18.80 -7.29 8.16
N ASN A 75 -17.97 -7.07 7.13
CA ASN A 75 -17.20 -8.11 6.47
C ASN A 75 -15.97 -8.45 7.31
N ILE A 76 -16.07 -9.48 8.15
CA ILE A 76 -15.03 -9.83 9.12
C ILE A 76 -13.65 -10.08 8.48
N ILE A 77 -13.58 -10.58 7.25
CA ILE A 77 -12.30 -10.81 6.55
C ILE A 77 -11.60 -9.47 6.27
N GLU A 78 -12.38 -8.47 5.84
CA GLU A 78 -11.89 -7.14 5.49
C GLU A 78 -11.64 -6.27 6.72
N ASP A 79 -12.44 -6.43 7.78
CA ASP A 79 -12.18 -5.85 9.10
C ASP A 79 -10.87 -6.44 9.69
N GLN A 80 -10.61 -7.74 9.54
CA GLN A 80 -9.35 -8.40 9.93
C GLN A 80 -8.14 -7.95 9.10
N GLU A 81 -8.29 -7.73 7.78
CA GLU A 81 -7.21 -7.13 6.99
C GLU A 81 -6.97 -5.66 7.35
N THR A 82 -7.97 -4.96 7.86
CA THR A 82 -7.85 -3.56 8.27
C THR A 82 -7.09 -3.45 9.58
N ILE A 83 -7.46 -4.23 10.60
CA ILE A 83 -6.72 -4.22 11.87
C ILE A 83 -5.26 -4.69 11.71
N ARG A 84 -4.99 -5.64 10.80
CA ARG A 84 -3.61 -6.07 10.47
C ARG A 84 -2.78 -4.96 9.80
N LEU A 85 -3.41 -4.09 9.01
CA LEU A 85 -2.72 -2.94 8.40
C LEU A 85 -2.45 -1.86 9.46
N LEU A 86 -3.46 -1.53 10.27
CA LEU A 86 -3.31 -0.57 11.37
C LEU A 86 -2.26 -1.02 12.40
N HIS A 87 -2.21 -2.32 12.73
CA HIS A 87 -1.21 -2.89 13.63
C HIS A 87 0.22 -2.68 13.11
N LYS A 88 0.45 -2.93 11.82
CA LYS A 88 1.75 -2.66 11.16
C LYS A 88 2.11 -1.18 11.17
N ILE A 89 1.14 -0.30 10.91
CA ILE A 89 1.34 1.17 10.97
C ILE A 89 1.78 1.60 12.37
N VAL A 90 1.09 1.12 13.42
CA VAL A 90 1.45 1.48 14.82
C VAL A 90 2.85 0.95 15.20
N GLN A 91 3.22 -0.24 14.74
CA GLN A 91 4.58 -0.78 14.95
C GLN A 91 5.65 0.03 14.21
N ASP A 92 5.40 0.40 12.96
CA ASP A 92 6.33 1.16 12.11
C ASP A 92 6.58 2.60 12.64
N LEU A 93 5.52 3.28 13.09
CA LEU A 93 5.60 4.60 13.72
C LEU A 93 6.24 4.59 15.12
N CYS A 94 6.40 3.43 15.74
CA CYS A 94 6.98 3.24 17.08
C CYS A 94 8.28 2.38 17.04
N PRO A 95 9.36 2.84 16.38
CA PRO A 95 10.58 2.04 16.18
C PRO A 95 11.33 1.68 17.48
N SER A 96 11.07 2.38 18.58
CA SER A 96 11.61 2.07 19.92
C SER A 96 10.77 1.06 20.71
N GLY A 97 9.90 0.29 20.04
CA GLY A 97 8.92 -0.62 20.66
C GLY A 97 7.62 0.10 21.04
N VAL A 98 6.51 -0.66 21.04
CA VAL A 98 5.18 -0.08 21.19
C VAL A 98 4.76 -0.05 22.65
N SER A 99 5.22 0.99 23.35
CA SER A 99 4.78 1.33 24.70
C SER A 99 3.73 2.43 24.66
N GLU A 100 2.89 2.50 25.71
CA GLU A 100 1.91 3.57 25.94
C GLU A 100 2.51 4.97 25.72
N GLN A 101 3.69 5.23 26.31
CA GLN A 101 4.38 6.51 26.16
C GLN A 101 4.84 6.81 24.73
N ASN A 102 5.10 5.79 23.90
CA ASN A 102 5.50 5.99 22.51
C ASN A 102 4.28 6.20 21.60
N VAL A 103 3.18 5.48 21.86
CA VAL A 103 1.88 5.70 21.20
C VAL A 103 1.39 7.14 21.45
N LEU A 104 1.45 7.62 22.70
CA LEU A 104 1.05 8.99 23.05
C LEU A 104 1.96 10.09 22.49
N LYS A 105 3.23 9.80 22.14
CA LYS A 105 4.14 10.76 21.46
C LYS A 105 3.88 10.87 19.95
N ARG A 106 3.17 9.91 19.38
CA ARG A 106 2.89 9.73 17.94
C ARG A 106 1.38 9.70 17.67
N ASP A 107 0.57 10.18 18.61
CA ASP A 107 -0.88 10.04 18.61
C ASP A 107 -1.53 10.67 17.37
N PHE A 108 -1.16 11.90 17.02
CA PHE A 108 -1.62 12.57 15.80
C PHE A 108 -1.17 11.83 14.53
N ASP A 109 0.08 11.38 14.46
CA ASP A 109 0.62 10.66 13.29
C ASP A 109 -0.14 9.35 13.05
N ILE A 110 -0.42 8.61 14.13
CA ILE A 110 -1.22 7.38 14.10
C ILE A 110 -2.67 7.68 13.69
N LEU A 111 -3.29 8.73 14.25
CA LEU A 111 -4.67 9.11 13.92
C LEU A 111 -4.85 9.56 12.46
N LEU A 112 -3.85 10.23 11.88
CA LEU A 112 -3.84 10.59 10.46
C LEU A 112 -3.73 9.35 9.57
N CYS A 113 -2.80 8.43 9.88
CA CYS A 113 -2.69 7.16 9.17
C CYS A 113 -3.95 6.29 9.29
N PHE A 114 -4.68 6.42 10.40
CA PHE A 114 -5.96 5.74 10.62
C PHE A 114 -7.08 6.30 9.71
N ASP A 115 -7.14 7.62 9.50
CA ASP A 115 -8.05 8.26 8.55
C ASP A 115 -7.73 7.89 7.08
N ASP A 116 -6.45 7.79 6.71
CA ASP A 116 -6.03 7.36 5.35
C ASP A 116 -6.39 5.89 5.04
N VAL A 117 -6.50 5.04 6.07
CA VAL A 117 -6.89 3.62 5.94
C VAL A 117 -8.40 3.41 6.06
N ILE A 118 -9.12 4.27 6.80
CA ILE A 118 -10.56 4.11 7.06
C ILE A 118 -11.32 5.42 6.78
N SER A 119 -12.04 5.45 5.66
CA SER A 119 -12.87 6.58 5.23
C SER A 119 -14.34 6.29 5.53
N PHE A 120 -14.99 7.12 6.39
CA PHE A 120 -16.40 6.98 6.80
C PHE A 120 -16.82 5.58 7.31
N GLY A 121 -15.87 4.79 7.82
CA GLY A 121 -16.10 3.43 8.32
C GLY A 121 -15.98 2.34 7.24
N PHE A 122 -15.50 2.68 6.05
CA PHE A 122 -15.11 1.76 4.99
C PHE A 122 -13.58 1.70 4.90
N ARG A 123 -13.04 0.54 4.52
CA ARG A 123 -11.60 0.33 4.28
C ARG A 123 -11.22 0.97 2.94
N GLU A 124 -10.18 1.80 2.94
CA GLU A 124 -9.53 2.25 1.72
C GLU A 124 -8.49 1.23 1.25
N SER A 125 -8.33 1.10 -0.08
CA SER A 125 -7.40 0.14 -0.70
C SER A 125 -5.97 0.68 -0.77
N VAL A 126 -5.41 1.03 0.39
CA VAL A 126 -4.07 1.62 0.55
C VAL A 126 -3.04 0.62 1.07
N SER A 127 -1.78 0.81 0.68
CA SER A 127 -0.62 0.06 1.18
C SER A 127 0.19 0.88 2.19
N LEU A 128 0.96 0.20 3.05
CA LEU A 128 1.79 0.85 4.08
C LEU A 128 2.69 1.97 3.53
N SER A 129 3.33 1.75 2.37
CA SER A 129 4.19 2.75 1.72
C SER A 129 3.43 3.97 1.18
N GLN A 130 2.16 3.81 0.78
CA GLN A 130 1.32 4.93 0.38
C GLN A 130 0.89 5.76 1.60
N VAL A 131 0.58 5.11 2.72
CA VAL A 131 0.25 5.78 3.98
C VAL A 131 1.46 6.54 4.53
N GLN A 132 2.67 5.96 4.47
CA GLN A 132 3.91 6.67 4.80
C GLN A 132 4.11 7.93 3.94
N SER A 133 3.95 7.82 2.62
CA SER A 133 4.07 8.96 1.70
C SER A 133 2.98 10.02 1.90
N ALA A 134 1.79 9.64 2.34
CA ALA A 134 0.72 10.56 2.72
C ALA A 134 1.04 11.31 4.02
N LEU A 135 1.56 10.60 5.03
CA LEU A 135 2.00 11.16 6.31
C LEU A 135 3.17 12.15 6.16
N GLU A 136 4.09 11.89 5.22
CA GLU A 136 5.16 12.83 4.85
C GLU A 136 4.63 14.15 4.25
N MET A 137 3.36 14.19 3.82
CA MET A 137 2.66 15.33 3.21
C MET A 137 3.41 15.94 2.01
N GLU A 138 4.26 15.15 1.35
CA GLU A 138 5.22 15.64 0.38
C GLU A 138 4.69 15.53 -1.07
N SER A 139 4.35 16.66 -1.68
CA SER A 139 3.91 16.70 -3.07
C SER A 139 5.08 16.77 -4.06
N ALA A 140 5.20 15.74 -4.90
CA ALA A 140 6.17 15.71 -6.00
C ALA A 140 5.96 16.85 -7.02
N ASP A 141 4.69 17.21 -7.28
CA ASP A 141 4.33 18.33 -8.16
C ASP A 141 4.79 19.68 -7.58
N GLU A 142 4.67 19.86 -6.25
CA GLU A 142 5.15 21.06 -5.57
C GLU A 142 6.68 21.16 -5.60
N LYS A 143 7.38 20.05 -5.31
CA LYS A 143 8.84 19.96 -5.46
C LYS A 143 9.30 20.38 -6.86
N PHE A 144 8.65 19.85 -7.90
CA PHE A 144 8.96 20.19 -9.28
C PHE A 144 8.70 21.67 -9.58
N HIS A 145 7.58 22.23 -9.08
CA HIS A 145 7.25 23.64 -9.24
C HIS A 145 8.29 24.56 -8.57
N ILE A 146 8.70 24.26 -7.34
CA ILE A 146 9.73 24.99 -6.60
C ILE A 146 11.08 24.92 -7.34
N MET A 147 11.45 23.74 -7.86
CA MET A 147 12.68 23.57 -8.62
C MET A 147 12.70 24.42 -9.91
N LEU A 148 11.59 24.43 -10.67
CA LEU A 148 11.44 25.23 -11.88
C LEU A 148 11.50 26.73 -11.59
N MET A 149 10.83 27.20 -10.52
CA MET A 149 10.90 28.59 -10.07
C MET A 149 12.32 28.99 -9.68
N LYS A 150 13.03 28.14 -8.95
CA LYS A 150 14.43 28.37 -8.54
C LYS A 150 15.39 28.41 -9.73
N GLN A 151 15.19 27.54 -10.73
CA GLN A 151 15.96 27.55 -11.98
C GLN A 151 15.73 28.86 -12.76
N LYS A 152 14.47 29.28 -12.92
CA LYS A 152 14.11 30.54 -13.59
C LYS A 152 14.66 31.77 -12.87
N GLN A 153 14.65 31.77 -11.54
CA GLN A 153 15.23 32.84 -10.73
C GLN A 153 16.77 32.89 -10.89
N ALA A 154 17.44 31.75 -10.89
CA ALA A 154 18.89 31.67 -11.10
C ALA A 154 19.29 32.16 -12.50
N GLU A 155 18.56 31.76 -13.55
CA GLU A 155 18.78 32.23 -14.92
C GLU A 155 18.62 33.76 -15.03
N GLN A 156 17.55 34.31 -14.46
CA GLN A 156 17.34 35.77 -14.42
C GLN A 156 18.43 36.50 -13.63
N GLN A 157 18.90 35.94 -12.52
CA GLN A 157 19.96 36.51 -11.70
C GLN A 157 21.31 36.49 -12.42
N GLU A 158 21.63 35.41 -13.15
CA GLU A 158 22.85 35.35 -13.96
C GLU A 158 22.80 36.30 -15.16
N ALA A 159 21.67 36.37 -15.86
CA ALA A 159 21.45 37.32 -16.95
C ALA A 159 21.60 38.78 -16.47
N ALA A 160 21.02 39.12 -15.32
CA ALA A 160 21.18 40.43 -14.70
C ALA A 160 22.64 40.73 -14.33
N LYS A 161 23.38 39.75 -13.77
CA LYS A 161 24.81 39.89 -13.44
C LYS A 161 25.68 40.07 -14.68
N ARG A 162 25.42 39.32 -15.76
CA ARG A 162 26.10 39.48 -17.06
C ARG A 162 25.85 40.88 -17.64
N HIS A 163 24.59 41.33 -17.65
CA HIS A 163 24.23 42.67 -18.13
C HIS A 163 24.85 43.80 -17.28
N GLN A 164 24.90 43.64 -15.95
CA GLN A 164 25.57 44.58 -15.04
C GLN A 164 27.07 44.69 -15.34
N GLN A 165 27.76 43.56 -15.53
CA GLN A 165 29.18 43.53 -15.92
C GLN A 165 29.42 44.19 -17.28
N GLU A 166 28.52 44.00 -18.24
CA GLU A 166 28.62 44.63 -19.56
C GLU A 166 28.41 46.16 -19.48
N MET A 167 27.44 46.62 -18.69
CA MET A 167 27.19 48.04 -18.44
C MET A 167 28.38 48.70 -17.70
N GLN A 168 28.96 48.02 -16.71
CA GLN A 168 30.16 48.49 -16.02
C GLN A 168 31.36 48.59 -16.98
N LYS A 169 31.58 47.59 -17.85
CA LYS A 169 32.62 47.64 -18.89
C LYS A 169 32.39 48.80 -19.88
N LYS A 170 31.15 49.04 -20.32
CA LYS A 170 30.81 50.18 -21.20
C LYS A 170 31.03 51.54 -20.54
N ARG A 171 30.74 51.67 -19.24
CA ARG A 171 31.10 52.88 -18.44
C ARG A 171 32.61 53.04 -18.29
N ALA A 172 33.34 51.97 -17.98
CA ALA A 172 34.80 52.00 -17.82
C ALA A 172 35.55 52.26 -19.13
N ALA A 173 35.00 51.82 -20.27
CA ALA A 173 35.52 52.06 -21.61
C ALA A 173 35.29 53.50 -22.14
N GLY A 174 34.76 54.42 -21.32
CA GLY A 174 34.71 55.84 -21.64
C GLY A 174 33.74 56.24 -22.76
N ILE A 175 32.79 55.38 -23.15
CA ILE A 175 31.77 55.72 -24.16
C ILE A 175 30.68 56.58 -23.50
N SER A 176 31.00 57.85 -23.29
CA SER A 176 30.06 58.91 -22.93
C SER A 176 29.21 59.29 -24.14
N SER A 177 28.15 58.51 -24.40
CA SER A 177 27.08 58.96 -25.29
C SER A 177 26.39 60.17 -24.68
N SER A 178 26.79 61.35 -25.15
CA SER A 178 26.18 62.65 -24.84
C SER A 178 24.66 62.63 -25.04
N GLY A 179 23.91 63.28 -24.15
CA GLY A 179 22.47 63.51 -24.32
C GLY A 179 21.66 63.55 -23.02
N ASN A 180 21.15 64.74 -22.69
CA ASN A 180 20.13 65.04 -21.67
C ASN A 180 20.44 64.67 -20.20
N SER A 181 21.07 65.64 -19.54
CA SER A 181 20.69 66.07 -18.20
C SER A 181 19.17 66.32 -18.07
N ILE A 182 18.53 65.75 -17.04
CA ILE A 182 17.48 66.43 -16.27
C ILE A 182 17.76 66.16 -14.79
N SER A 183 17.77 67.25 -14.02
CA SER A 183 17.98 67.27 -12.58
C SER A 183 16.64 67.26 -11.84
N SER A 184 16.54 66.48 -10.75
CA SER A 184 15.73 66.89 -9.60
C SER A 184 16.22 66.23 -8.30
N SER A 185 16.25 67.07 -7.26
CA SER A 185 16.60 66.84 -5.86
C SER A 185 16.09 65.50 -5.28
N SER A 186 16.84 64.75 -4.45
CA SER A 186 17.65 65.10 -3.27
C SER A 186 16.83 65.41 -2.01
N TYR A 187 17.06 64.59 -0.97
CA TYR A 187 16.74 64.73 0.46
C TYR A 187 15.28 64.64 0.97
N GLY A 188 15.10 63.91 2.08
CA GLY A 188 13.88 63.87 2.89
C GLY A 188 13.64 62.54 3.63
N SER A 189 14.33 62.30 4.75
CA SER A 189 14.11 61.13 5.64
C SER A 189 13.32 61.53 6.90
N TYR A 190 12.98 60.54 7.74
CA TYR A 190 12.36 60.63 9.10
C TYR A 190 10.93 61.23 9.19
N SER A 191 10.17 61.10 10.29
CA SER A 191 9.69 59.92 11.05
C SER A 191 8.82 60.40 12.24
N SER A 192 7.80 59.61 12.63
CA SER A 192 7.25 59.49 14.00
C SER A 192 6.48 60.65 14.70
N SER A 193 5.24 60.31 15.09
CA SER A 193 4.57 60.58 16.39
C SER A 193 4.30 62.00 16.95
N GLY A 194 3.04 62.22 17.38
CA GLY A 194 2.77 62.68 18.75
C GLY A 194 1.80 63.85 19.00
N ALA A 195 0.54 63.53 19.39
CA ALA A 195 -0.31 64.18 20.42
C ALA A 195 -0.35 65.74 20.55
N SER A 196 -1.50 66.38 20.27
CA SER A 196 -2.53 66.88 21.25
C SER A 196 -2.15 68.20 21.98
N THR A 197 -3.04 69.16 22.30
CA THR A 197 -4.41 69.10 22.87
C THR A 197 -5.22 70.40 22.61
N ASN A 198 -6.55 70.32 22.84
CA ASN A 198 -7.48 71.36 23.38
C ASN A 198 -7.62 72.77 22.76
N ALA A 199 -8.74 73.49 22.85
CA ALA A 199 -10.16 73.24 23.18
C ALA A 199 -10.89 74.61 23.26
N THR A 200 -12.23 74.59 23.16
CA THR A 200 -13.19 75.69 23.46
C THR A 200 -13.35 76.76 22.34
N GLY A 201 -14.54 77.31 22.05
CA GLY A 201 -15.90 76.82 22.36
C GLY A 201 -16.98 77.90 22.56
N GLY A 202 -18.11 77.81 21.82
CA GLY A 202 -19.31 78.64 21.97
C GLY A 202 -19.69 79.43 20.70
N ILE A 203 -20.95 79.71 20.32
CA ILE A 203 -22.33 79.20 20.55
C ILE A 203 -23.26 80.18 19.77
N SER A 204 -24.51 79.76 19.47
CA SER A 204 -25.64 80.54 18.88
C SER A 204 -25.66 80.74 17.34
N SER A 205 -26.82 80.78 16.65
CA SER A 205 -28.14 80.15 16.87
C SER A 205 -29.06 80.36 15.65
N SER A 206 -29.75 79.30 15.17
CA SER A 206 -30.99 79.31 14.31
C SER A 206 -30.96 80.07 12.97
N GLY A 207 -31.45 79.58 11.81
CA GLY A 207 -31.98 78.28 11.33
C GLY A 207 -31.69 78.19 9.80
N ILE A 208 -32.07 77.18 9.00
CA ILE A 208 -33.32 76.43 8.96
C ILE A 208 -33.12 75.05 8.24
N THR A 209 -33.91 74.05 8.63
CA THR A 209 -34.21 72.73 7.98
C THR A 209 -33.16 71.98 7.14
N SER A 210 -32.78 70.78 7.60
CA SER A 210 -33.19 69.51 6.95
C SER A 210 -33.06 68.33 7.93
N MET A 211 -34.04 67.43 7.95
CA MET A 211 -34.04 66.18 8.73
C MET A 211 -32.89 65.28 8.27
N GLY A 212 -32.27 64.41 9.06
CA GLY A 212 -32.61 63.88 10.39
C GLY A 212 -32.21 62.39 10.40
N SER A 213 -30.95 62.06 10.72
CA SER A 213 -30.54 61.49 12.03
C SER A 213 -31.28 60.19 12.36
N ASN A 214 -30.61 59.03 12.27
CA ASN A 214 -29.80 58.41 13.35
C ASN A 214 -30.66 58.09 14.59
N SER A 215 -30.53 56.94 15.26
CA SER A 215 -29.36 56.58 16.06
C SER A 215 -29.79 55.43 17.00
N PHE A 216 -28.90 54.55 17.47
CA PHE A 216 -28.35 54.67 18.84
C PHE A 216 -27.36 53.56 19.22
N LYS A 217 -26.40 53.96 20.06
CA LYS A 217 -25.36 53.13 20.71
C LYS A 217 -25.85 52.74 22.10
N SER A 218 -25.32 51.66 22.69
CA SER A 218 -24.27 51.77 23.74
C SER A 218 -23.71 50.40 24.14
N LYS A 219 -22.58 50.41 24.84
CA LYS A 219 -21.86 49.25 25.40
C LYS A 219 -22.45 48.80 26.74
N ASN A 220 -22.16 47.56 27.16
CA ASN A 220 -21.17 47.28 28.23
C ASN A 220 -20.84 45.77 28.29
N ASP A 221 -19.74 45.44 28.96
CA ASP A 221 -19.22 44.08 29.17
C ASP A 221 -20.05 43.28 30.19
N GLU A 222 -20.10 41.95 30.07
CA GLU A 222 -19.86 40.95 31.13
C GLU A 222 -20.06 39.50 30.62
N ASP A 223 -19.83 38.53 31.51
CA ASP A 223 -19.48 37.12 31.26
C ASP A 223 -20.67 36.14 31.11
N GLU A 224 -20.36 34.90 30.71
CA GLU A 224 -21.17 33.67 30.67
C GLU A 224 -22.43 33.61 29.76
N GLY A 225 -22.81 32.38 29.35
CA GLY A 225 -24.19 32.10 28.90
C GLY A 225 -24.39 31.30 27.61
N VAL A 226 -24.23 29.98 27.71
CA VAL A 226 -24.83 28.92 26.88
C VAL A 226 -26.04 29.30 26.00
N PHE A 227 -25.99 29.01 24.69
CA PHE A 227 -27.20 28.54 23.97
C PHE A 227 -26.91 27.52 22.86
N ARG A 228 -27.92 26.69 22.56
CA ARG A 228 -27.88 25.51 21.67
C ARG A 228 -28.18 25.87 20.20
N PRO A 229 -27.76 25.02 19.24
CA PRO A 229 -28.19 25.12 17.85
C PRO A 229 -29.52 24.38 17.62
N ASP A 230 -30.45 25.01 16.92
CA ASP A 230 -31.45 24.34 16.08
C ASP A 230 -31.98 25.33 15.04
N ASP A 231 -31.60 25.14 13.77
CA ASP A 231 -32.57 24.97 12.68
C ASP A 231 -31.86 24.53 11.40
N LYS A 232 -32.35 23.43 10.81
CA LYS A 232 -31.89 22.90 9.52
C LYS A 232 -32.86 23.31 8.42
N PRO A 233 -32.40 23.48 7.18
CA PRO A 233 -33.18 23.12 6.01
C PRO A 233 -32.77 21.75 5.44
N VAL A 234 -33.78 21.04 4.92
CA VAL A 234 -33.76 19.62 4.54
C VAL A 234 -33.14 19.39 3.16
N TYR A 235 -32.32 18.33 3.03
CA TYR A 235 -31.94 17.73 1.75
C TYR A 235 -32.93 16.62 1.36
N ASN A 236 -33.27 16.50 0.08
CA ASN A 236 -34.04 15.35 -0.43
C ASN A 236 -33.40 14.78 -1.72
N PRO A 237 -33.48 13.46 -1.99
CA PRO A 237 -32.46 12.75 -2.76
C PRO A 237 -32.85 12.39 -4.21
N SER A 238 -31.87 12.07 -5.06
CA SER A 238 -32.10 11.17 -6.20
C SER A 238 -30.90 10.28 -6.59
N SER A 239 -31.12 8.98 -6.41
CA SER A 239 -30.71 7.83 -7.24
C SER A 239 -29.52 7.85 -8.23
N LYS A 240 -28.69 6.81 -8.04
CA LYS A 240 -28.03 5.92 -9.04
C LYS A 240 -26.83 6.43 -9.87
N ALA A 241 -25.75 5.66 -9.69
CA ALA A 241 -24.47 5.62 -10.39
C ALA A 241 -24.49 5.81 -11.91
N THR A 242 -23.46 6.50 -12.43
CA THR A 242 -22.72 6.02 -13.60
C THR A 242 -21.27 6.51 -13.60
N THR A 243 -20.45 5.83 -14.39
CA THR A 243 -19.02 6.02 -14.64
C THR A 243 -18.68 7.25 -15.49
N VAL A 244 -17.37 7.49 -15.66
CA VAL A 244 -16.71 8.42 -16.62
C VAL A 244 -16.56 9.87 -16.16
N ALA A 245 -15.35 10.20 -15.69
CA ALA A 245 -14.87 11.58 -15.60
C ALA A 245 -14.53 12.13 -17.00
N PRO A 246 -15.12 13.26 -17.45
CA PRO A 246 -14.86 13.82 -18.77
C PRO A 246 -13.62 14.72 -18.79
N LYS A 247 -12.59 14.34 -19.56
CA LYS A 247 -11.49 15.23 -19.95
C LYS A 247 -11.94 16.18 -21.07
N LYS A 248 -12.13 17.46 -20.76
CA LYS A 248 -12.14 18.69 -21.60
C LYS A 248 -12.82 19.79 -20.76
N GLY A 249 -12.36 21.03 -20.66
CA GLY A 249 -11.46 21.78 -21.54
C GLY A 249 -12.14 23.11 -21.86
N LEU A 250 -12.00 24.11 -20.98
CA LEU A 250 -12.74 25.38 -21.06
C LEU A 250 -12.14 26.31 -22.13
N VAL A 251 -12.65 26.23 -23.36
CA VAL A 251 -12.21 27.08 -24.48
C VAL A 251 -13.28 28.14 -24.77
N LEU A 252 -13.02 29.39 -24.40
CA LEU A 252 -13.83 30.53 -24.86
C LEU A 252 -13.60 30.75 -26.36
N GLY A 253 -14.69 30.85 -27.12
CA GLY A 253 -14.65 30.87 -28.59
C GLY A 253 -14.11 32.16 -29.20
N LYS A 254 -13.27 32.02 -30.23
CA LYS A 254 -12.95 33.10 -31.19
C LYS A 254 -13.86 32.98 -32.43
N LYS A 255 -14.42 34.10 -32.88
CA LYS A 255 -15.26 34.17 -34.10
C LYS A 255 -14.43 33.98 -35.38
N LYS A 256 -15.11 33.52 -36.45
CA LYS A 256 -14.60 33.41 -37.82
C LYS A 256 -14.47 34.78 -38.52
N ALA A 257 -13.64 34.83 -39.55
CA ALA A 257 -13.42 35.95 -40.49
C ALA A 257 -14.06 35.61 -41.87
N PRO A 258 -13.76 36.31 -42.99
CA PRO A 258 -13.79 37.76 -43.29
C PRO A 258 -14.58 38.11 -44.59
N THR A 259 -14.83 39.40 -44.86
CA THR A 259 -15.02 39.90 -46.25
C THR A 259 -14.49 41.34 -46.45
N LYS A 260 -14.04 41.61 -47.69
CA LYS A 260 -13.40 42.80 -48.31
C LYS A 260 -14.10 44.16 -48.00
N GLU A 261 -13.52 45.37 -48.13
CA GLU A 261 -12.82 45.93 -49.31
C GLU A 261 -12.14 47.33 -49.07
N THR A 262 -10.93 47.56 -49.64
CA THR A 262 -10.32 48.87 -50.10
C THR A 262 -9.97 50.04 -49.10
N PRO A 263 -9.06 51.01 -49.47
CA PRO A 263 -8.07 51.57 -48.52
C PRO A 263 -8.01 53.11 -48.34
N VAL A 264 -7.40 53.57 -47.22
CA VAL A 264 -6.85 54.94 -47.04
C VAL A 264 -5.55 54.86 -46.18
N ALA A 265 -4.67 55.87 -46.28
CA ALA A 265 -3.24 55.81 -45.94
C ALA A 265 -2.83 56.29 -44.51
N ASN A 266 -1.56 55.96 -44.17
CA ASN A 266 -0.65 56.62 -43.21
C ASN A 266 -1.08 56.81 -41.74
N GLN A 267 -0.40 56.11 -40.81
CA GLN A 267 0.69 56.71 -39.99
C GLN A 267 1.46 55.64 -39.19
N LYS A 268 2.62 56.03 -38.63
CA LYS A 268 3.55 55.18 -37.85
C LYS A 268 3.09 55.09 -36.38
N GLU A 269 3.35 53.99 -35.68
CA GLU A 269 4.39 53.88 -34.63
C GLU A 269 4.34 52.54 -33.86
N ALA A 270 5.31 52.33 -32.95
CA ALA A 270 5.75 51.01 -32.51
C ALA A 270 5.00 50.41 -31.30
N SER A 271 4.70 49.11 -31.37
CA SER A 271 4.70 48.17 -30.22
C SER A 271 4.21 46.77 -30.66
N SER A 272 5.02 45.71 -30.44
CA SER A 272 4.58 44.27 -30.36
C SER A 272 5.72 43.23 -30.39
N SER A 273 6.88 43.49 -29.79
CA SER A 273 7.90 42.47 -29.52
C SER A 273 7.50 41.52 -28.37
N SER A 274 6.37 40.82 -28.53
CA SER A 274 5.83 39.86 -27.54
C SER A 274 5.09 38.66 -28.16
N ALA A 275 5.00 38.57 -29.49
CA ALA A 275 4.35 37.45 -30.18
C ALA A 275 5.30 36.27 -30.50
N ASN A 276 6.56 36.55 -30.86
CA ASN A 276 7.48 35.49 -31.34
C ASN A 276 7.95 34.52 -30.25
N THR A 277 7.94 34.89 -28.96
CA THR A 277 8.41 34.01 -27.89
C THR A 277 7.46 32.84 -27.62
N GLN A 278 6.16 32.98 -27.93
CA GLN A 278 5.16 31.93 -27.66
C GLN A 278 5.21 30.79 -28.69
N ALA A 279 5.55 31.07 -29.95
CA ALA A 279 5.67 30.05 -30.99
C ALA A 279 6.85 29.09 -30.71
N THR A 280 8.02 29.64 -30.40
CA THR A 280 9.23 28.84 -30.08
C THR A 280 9.08 28.05 -28.78
N LEU A 281 8.26 28.53 -27.83
CA LEU A 281 7.90 27.78 -26.63
C LEU A 281 6.94 26.63 -26.97
N GLN A 282 5.96 26.81 -27.87
CA GLN A 282 5.04 25.73 -28.26
C GLN A 282 5.75 24.59 -28.99
N GLU A 283 6.71 24.88 -29.87
CA GLU A 283 7.52 23.84 -30.53
C GLU A 283 8.40 23.07 -29.51
N LYS A 284 8.98 23.77 -28.53
CA LYS A 284 9.70 23.12 -27.42
C LYS A 284 8.78 22.30 -26.51
N ILE A 285 7.57 22.76 -26.21
CA ILE A 285 6.58 22.02 -25.41
C ILE A 285 6.12 20.73 -26.13
N VAL A 286 6.04 20.72 -27.46
CA VAL A 286 5.75 19.49 -28.23
C VAL A 286 6.95 18.54 -28.25
N GLN A 287 8.18 19.06 -28.33
CA GLN A 287 9.39 18.24 -28.22
C GLN A 287 9.68 17.72 -26.80
N GLU A 288 9.32 18.46 -25.75
CA GLU A 288 9.46 18.01 -24.35
C GLU A 288 8.31 17.10 -23.90
N ASN A 289 7.07 17.29 -24.37
CA ASN A 289 6.00 16.29 -24.16
C ASN A 289 6.28 14.94 -24.86
N SER A 290 7.27 14.89 -25.77
CA SER A 290 7.78 13.64 -26.32
C SER A 290 8.73 12.91 -25.36
N LYS A 291 9.32 13.63 -24.38
CA LYS A 291 9.93 13.03 -23.19
C LYS A 291 8.84 12.74 -22.15
N LYS A 292 8.08 11.67 -22.40
CA LYS A 292 7.70 10.80 -21.26
C LYS A 292 8.97 10.52 -20.46
N GLU A 293 8.84 10.41 -19.15
CA GLU A 293 9.93 9.92 -18.30
C GLU A 293 10.59 8.72 -18.98
N GLU A 294 11.86 8.85 -19.33
CA GLU A 294 12.65 7.72 -19.79
C GLU A 294 12.72 6.77 -18.59
N ILE A 295 11.82 5.79 -18.59
CA ILE A 295 11.86 4.67 -17.66
C ILE A 295 13.30 4.16 -17.73
N LYS A 296 14.02 4.23 -16.61
CA LYS A 296 15.38 3.72 -16.49
C LYS A 296 15.34 2.20 -16.57
N VAL A 297 15.10 1.68 -17.76
CA VAL A 297 15.17 0.26 -18.08
C VAL A 297 16.62 -0.13 -17.87
N ASN A 298 16.88 -0.88 -16.80
CA ASN A 298 18.19 -1.48 -16.59
C ASN A 298 18.44 -2.45 -17.75
N PRO A 299 19.41 -2.21 -18.65
CA PRO A 299 19.61 -3.02 -19.84
C PRO A 299 20.08 -4.45 -19.54
N LEU A 300 20.46 -4.72 -18.28
CA LEU A 300 20.85 -6.04 -17.79
C LEU A 300 19.67 -6.88 -17.27
N LYS A 301 18.51 -6.27 -16.97
CA LYS A 301 17.34 -7.01 -16.49
C LYS A 301 16.47 -7.48 -17.65
N ALA A 302 15.87 -8.67 -17.54
CA ALA A 302 14.88 -9.12 -18.52
C ALA A 302 13.68 -8.14 -18.60
N PRO A 303 13.07 -7.96 -19.78
CA PRO A 303 11.91 -7.08 -19.95
C PRO A 303 10.63 -7.60 -19.27
N VAL A 304 10.59 -8.90 -18.93
CA VAL A 304 9.47 -9.61 -18.31
C VAL A 304 9.99 -10.52 -17.21
N ASP A 305 9.42 -10.39 -16.00
CA ASP A 305 9.56 -11.39 -14.95
C ASP A 305 8.26 -12.21 -14.86
N ILE A 306 8.41 -13.53 -14.72
CA ILE A 306 7.31 -14.48 -14.56
C ILE A 306 7.50 -15.17 -13.21
N GLU A 307 6.61 -14.90 -12.25
CA GLU A 307 6.65 -15.53 -10.93
C GLU A 307 5.51 -16.55 -10.82
N ILE A 308 5.84 -17.78 -10.46
CA ILE A 308 4.87 -18.86 -10.23
C ILE A 308 5.01 -19.32 -8.79
N ILE A 309 3.95 -19.11 -8.01
CA ILE A 309 3.89 -19.51 -6.61
C ILE A 309 2.82 -20.58 -6.45
N GLU A 310 3.20 -21.71 -5.88
CA GLU A 310 2.29 -22.74 -5.40
C GLU A 310 2.33 -22.86 -3.88
N LYS A 311 1.17 -23.22 -3.32
CA LYS A 311 0.98 -23.54 -1.91
C LYS A 311 0.42 -24.96 -1.80
N MET A 312 1.12 -25.82 -1.09
CA MET A 312 0.70 -27.19 -0.80
C MET A 312 0.11 -27.27 0.62
N SER A 313 -1.12 -27.75 0.71
CA SER A 313 -1.80 -28.03 1.98
C SER A 313 -2.17 -29.51 2.01
N CYS A 314 -1.92 -30.15 3.14
CA CYS A 314 -2.13 -31.57 3.36
C CYS A 314 -2.79 -31.79 4.71
N GLN A 315 -3.78 -32.68 4.76
CA GLN A 315 -4.29 -33.25 6.01
C GLN A 315 -4.17 -34.77 5.93
N MET A 316 -3.40 -35.32 6.85
CA MET A 316 -3.16 -36.76 6.99
C MET A 316 -3.50 -37.20 8.42
N THR A 317 -3.90 -38.46 8.59
CA THR A 317 -4.06 -39.09 9.91
C THR A 317 -2.74 -39.70 10.40
N ARG A 318 -2.64 -39.97 11.70
CA ARG A 318 -1.56 -40.72 12.36
C ARG A 318 -1.24 -42.06 11.67
N ASP A 319 -2.26 -42.74 11.14
CA ASP A 319 -2.11 -44.01 10.40
C ASP A 319 -1.59 -43.82 8.95
N GLY A 320 -1.16 -42.62 8.56
CA GLY A 320 -0.69 -42.31 7.20
C GLY A 320 -1.80 -42.20 6.15
N THR A 321 -3.09 -42.17 6.55
CA THR A 321 -4.19 -42.01 5.59
C THR A 321 -4.33 -40.55 5.15
N LEU A 322 -4.18 -40.30 3.85
CA LEU A 322 -4.29 -38.98 3.26
C LEU A 322 -5.77 -38.57 3.09
N ASN A 323 -6.24 -37.64 3.93
CA ASN A 323 -7.61 -37.12 3.85
C ASN A 323 -7.76 -36.12 2.69
N SER A 324 -6.79 -35.22 2.52
CA SER A 324 -6.78 -34.24 1.43
C SER A 324 -5.39 -33.68 1.17
N LEU A 325 -4.97 -33.67 -0.10
CA LEU A 325 -3.88 -32.85 -0.62
C LEU A 325 -4.49 -31.79 -1.56
N ASP A 326 -4.41 -30.51 -1.21
CA ASP A 326 -4.83 -29.38 -2.05
C ASP A 326 -3.60 -28.53 -2.42
N ILE A 327 -3.38 -28.31 -3.71
CA ILE A 327 -2.26 -27.50 -4.23
C ILE A 327 -2.82 -26.33 -5.02
N ASN A 328 -2.60 -25.12 -4.52
CA ASN A 328 -3.14 -23.89 -5.11
C ASN A 328 -1.99 -23.06 -5.69
N GLY A 329 -2.05 -22.78 -6.98
CA GLY A 329 -1.02 -22.05 -7.71
C GLY A 329 -1.51 -20.77 -8.37
N GLU A 330 -0.65 -19.76 -8.41
CA GLU A 330 -0.90 -18.50 -9.10
C GLU A 330 0.32 -18.04 -9.89
N VAL A 331 0.09 -17.71 -11.17
CA VAL A 331 1.07 -17.10 -12.08
C VAL A 331 0.92 -15.58 -12.04
N PHE A 332 2.00 -14.88 -11.75
CA PHE A 332 2.12 -13.43 -11.78
C PHE A 332 3.07 -12.99 -12.89
N LEU A 333 2.72 -11.90 -13.56
CA LEU A 333 3.52 -11.30 -14.64
C LEU A 333 3.89 -9.87 -14.26
N GLN A 334 5.13 -9.48 -14.56
CA GLN A 334 5.65 -8.14 -14.26
C GLN A 334 6.46 -7.66 -15.48
N PHE A 335 6.14 -6.46 -15.98
CA PHE A 335 6.75 -5.89 -17.18
C PHE A 335 7.52 -4.61 -16.84
N TYR A 336 8.73 -4.45 -17.37
CA TYR A 336 9.57 -3.26 -17.11
C TYR A 336 9.66 -2.29 -18.28
N ASP A 337 9.38 -2.77 -19.50
CA ASP A 337 9.53 -2.01 -20.75
C ASP A 337 8.18 -1.89 -21.48
N PRO A 338 7.59 -0.69 -21.61
CA PRO A 338 6.30 -0.50 -22.29
C PRO A 338 6.30 -0.92 -23.77
N SER A 339 7.45 -0.87 -24.45
CA SER A 339 7.58 -1.31 -25.84
C SER A 339 7.50 -2.83 -25.99
N LYS A 340 7.69 -3.55 -24.87
CA LYS A 340 7.68 -5.02 -24.74
C LYS A 340 6.55 -5.52 -23.85
N ALA A 341 5.54 -4.69 -23.58
CA ALA A 341 4.37 -5.05 -22.78
C ALA A 341 3.17 -5.53 -23.62
N ARG A 342 3.27 -5.54 -24.96
CA ARG A 342 2.29 -6.16 -25.88
C ARG A 342 2.77 -7.55 -26.30
N ILE A 343 2.44 -8.56 -25.52
CA ILE A 343 3.05 -9.89 -25.65
C ILE A 343 2.04 -11.05 -25.60
N ALA A 344 2.47 -12.20 -26.12
CA ALA A 344 1.91 -13.50 -25.83
C ALA A 344 2.97 -14.39 -25.15
N ILE A 345 2.58 -15.12 -24.10
CA ILE A 345 3.45 -16.10 -23.42
C ILE A 345 2.92 -17.50 -23.70
N GLN A 346 3.76 -18.37 -24.25
CA GLN A 346 3.50 -19.80 -24.35
C GLN A 346 3.85 -20.48 -23.03
N PHE A 347 2.92 -21.24 -22.46
CA PHE A 347 3.19 -22.14 -21.34
C PHE A 347 3.18 -23.60 -21.77
N GLU A 348 3.95 -24.40 -21.04
CA GLU A 348 3.81 -25.86 -20.95
C GLU A 348 3.43 -26.21 -19.51
N TYR A 349 2.61 -27.26 -19.37
CA TYR A 349 2.19 -27.82 -18.09
C TYR A 349 1.61 -29.22 -18.31
N GLU A 350 1.71 -30.09 -17.31
CA GLU A 350 1.22 -31.47 -17.40
C GLU A 350 -0.30 -31.58 -17.61
N ASN A 351 -0.74 -32.69 -18.20
CA ASN A 351 -2.16 -33.02 -18.34
C ASN A 351 -2.75 -33.71 -17.08
N LEU A 352 -2.40 -33.20 -15.91
CA LEU A 352 -3.07 -33.54 -14.65
C LEU A 352 -4.49 -32.94 -14.62
N LYS A 353 -5.40 -33.58 -13.88
CA LYS A 353 -6.79 -33.12 -13.77
C LYS A 353 -6.92 -32.02 -12.71
N LEU A 354 -6.84 -30.77 -13.13
CA LEU A 354 -7.04 -29.60 -12.25
C LEU A 354 -8.51 -29.44 -11.81
N LYS A 355 -8.70 -29.16 -10.52
CA LYS A 355 -9.95 -28.70 -9.88
C LYS A 355 -10.35 -27.32 -10.40
N THR A 356 -9.37 -26.44 -10.59
CA THR A 356 -9.56 -25.13 -11.23
C THR A 356 -8.39 -24.79 -12.13
N LEU A 357 -8.70 -24.15 -13.27
CA LEU A 357 -7.73 -23.52 -14.16
C LEU A 357 -8.39 -22.28 -14.76
N LYS A 358 -8.13 -21.11 -14.19
CA LYS A 358 -8.87 -19.87 -14.47
C LYS A 358 -7.90 -18.73 -14.80
N PRO A 359 -7.80 -18.31 -16.08
CA PRO A 359 -7.09 -17.08 -16.43
C PRO A 359 -7.89 -15.85 -15.97
N HIS A 360 -7.17 -14.77 -15.66
CA HIS A 360 -7.71 -13.49 -15.22
C HIS A 360 -8.69 -12.88 -16.24
N VAL A 361 -9.63 -12.05 -15.77
CA VAL A 361 -10.75 -11.53 -16.58
C VAL A 361 -10.30 -10.74 -17.80
N ASN A 362 -9.11 -10.12 -17.77
CA ASN A 362 -8.56 -9.34 -18.88
C ASN A 362 -7.84 -10.19 -19.95
N LEU A 363 -7.60 -11.47 -19.67
CA LEU A 363 -6.91 -12.40 -20.59
C LEU A 363 -7.88 -13.09 -21.55
N ASN A 364 -7.35 -13.51 -22.70
CA ASN A 364 -8.09 -14.31 -23.66
C ASN A 364 -8.24 -15.76 -23.17
N LYS A 365 -9.45 -16.12 -22.73
CA LYS A 365 -9.74 -17.46 -22.18
C LYS A 365 -9.64 -18.58 -23.21
N GLN A 366 -10.01 -18.34 -24.47
CA GLN A 366 -9.92 -19.34 -25.54
C GLN A 366 -8.44 -19.61 -25.86
N LEU A 367 -7.63 -18.56 -26.00
CA LEU A 367 -6.19 -18.70 -26.24
C LEU A 367 -5.48 -19.48 -25.13
N TRP A 368 -5.88 -19.28 -23.87
CA TRP A 368 -5.37 -20.05 -22.74
C TRP A 368 -5.78 -21.53 -22.82
N THR A 369 -7.05 -21.83 -23.05
CA THR A 369 -7.57 -23.21 -23.09
C THR A 369 -7.05 -24.00 -24.29
N ASP A 370 -7.08 -23.40 -25.48
CA ASP A 370 -6.83 -24.10 -26.75
C ASP A 370 -5.33 -24.19 -27.08
N LYS A 371 -4.52 -23.21 -26.62
CA LYS A 371 -3.10 -23.09 -26.99
C LYS A 371 -2.14 -23.01 -25.80
N LYS A 372 -2.62 -23.07 -24.55
CA LYS A 372 -1.81 -22.83 -23.33
C LYS A 372 -1.08 -21.46 -23.38
N GLN A 373 -1.69 -20.44 -23.99
CA GLN A 373 -1.08 -19.12 -24.19
C GLN A 373 -1.75 -18.02 -23.37
N ILE A 374 -0.94 -17.19 -22.70
CA ILE A 374 -1.40 -15.95 -22.05
C ILE A 374 -1.25 -14.78 -23.00
N ALA A 375 -2.36 -14.12 -23.32
CA ALA A 375 -2.39 -12.78 -23.94
C ALA A 375 -3.65 -12.03 -23.50
N LEU A 376 -3.63 -10.69 -23.60
CA LEU A 376 -4.81 -9.86 -23.34
C LEU A 376 -5.93 -10.12 -24.37
N LYS A 377 -7.18 -9.87 -23.96
CA LYS A 377 -8.36 -9.98 -24.86
C LYS A 377 -8.25 -9.06 -26.08
N ASN A 378 -7.72 -7.85 -25.89
CA ASN A 378 -7.43 -6.93 -26.99
C ASN A 378 -5.93 -6.95 -27.30
N ILE A 379 -5.58 -7.43 -28.48
CA ILE A 379 -4.20 -7.57 -28.98
C ILE A 379 -3.51 -6.21 -29.16
N GLU A 380 -4.28 -5.12 -29.29
CA GLU A 380 -3.77 -3.75 -29.36
C GLU A 380 -3.38 -3.17 -28.00
N THR A 381 -3.90 -3.74 -26.90
CA THR A 381 -3.58 -3.27 -25.53
C THR A 381 -2.30 -3.91 -24.99
N ALA A 382 -1.57 -3.14 -24.18
CA ALA A 382 -0.38 -3.58 -23.46
C ALA A 382 -0.73 -3.97 -22.01
N PHE A 383 0.05 -4.88 -21.42
CA PHE A 383 0.03 -5.11 -19.98
C PHE A 383 0.52 -3.86 -19.23
N PRO A 384 0.02 -3.57 -18.02
CA PRO A 384 0.59 -2.56 -17.15
C PRO A 384 2.08 -2.83 -16.86
N VAL A 385 2.90 -1.79 -16.90
CA VAL A 385 4.32 -1.88 -16.49
C VAL A 385 4.49 -1.59 -15.01
N ASN A 386 5.59 -2.05 -14.44
CA ASN A 386 5.99 -1.90 -13.03
C ASN A 386 4.93 -2.36 -12.00
N THR A 387 3.99 -3.20 -12.42
CA THR A 387 2.89 -3.72 -11.60
C THR A 387 2.89 -5.25 -11.62
N ARG A 388 2.66 -5.90 -10.47
CA ARG A 388 2.60 -7.36 -10.33
C ARG A 388 1.20 -7.87 -10.69
N ILE A 389 1.06 -8.46 -11.87
CA ILE A 389 -0.25 -8.77 -12.49
C ILE A 389 -0.64 -10.23 -12.23
N PRO A 390 -1.67 -10.51 -11.41
CA PRO A 390 -2.22 -11.85 -11.26
C PRO A 390 -2.84 -12.31 -12.58
N SER A 391 -2.36 -13.44 -13.12
CA SER A 391 -2.62 -13.84 -14.51
C SER A 391 -3.38 -15.15 -14.62
N VAL A 392 -2.93 -16.23 -13.98
CA VAL A 392 -3.66 -17.52 -13.99
C VAL A 392 -3.69 -18.08 -12.57
N LYS A 393 -4.89 -18.44 -12.10
CA LYS A 393 -5.09 -19.22 -10.87
C LYS A 393 -5.42 -20.66 -11.24
N TYR A 394 -4.78 -21.60 -10.58
CA TYR A 394 -5.06 -23.01 -10.74
C TYR A 394 -5.06 -23.73 -9.39
N GLY A 395 -5.74 -24.86 -9.34
CA GLY A 395 -5.84 -25.68 -8.14
C GLY A 395 -5.93 -27.15 -8.52
N TYR A 396 -5.11 -27.96 -7.88
CA TYR A 396 -5.12 -29.42 -7.94
C TYR A 396 -5.60 -29.96 -6.59
N ASN A 397 -6.29 -31.11 -6.60
CA ASN A 397 -6.59 -31.84 -5.38
C ASN A 397 -6.39 -33.33 -5.59
N SER A 398 -5.88 -34.02 -4.58
CA SER A 398 -5.65 -35.46 -4.57
C SER A 398 -5.92 -36.07 -3.20
N THR A 399 -6.08 -37.39 -3.19
CA THR A 399 -6.09 -38.26 -2.01
C THR A 399 -5.16 -39.45 -2.21
N ASN A 400 -4.24 -39.35 -3.19
CA ASN A 400 -3.24 -40.38 -3.48
C ASN A 400 -1.95 -40.04 -2.72
N THR A 401 -1.49 -40.94 -1.85
CA THR A 401 -0.26 -40.78 -1.07
C THR A 401 0.98 -40.64 -1.94
N ALA A 402 0.98 -41.24 -3.14
CA ALA A 402 2.09 -41.11 -4.09
C ALA A 402 2.28 -39.69 -4.64
N ASP A 403 1.34 -38.76 -4.42
CA ASP A 403 1.48 -37.34 -4.79
C ASP A 403 2.12 -36.49 -3.67
N LEU A 404 2.47 -37.09 -2.52
CA LEU A 404 3.20 -36.43 -1.43
C LEU A 404 4.71 -36.39 -1.72
N PRO A 405 5.45 -35.33 -1.33
CA PRO A 405 6.88 -35.22 -1.65
C PRO A 405 7.78 -36.12 -0.78
N PHE A 406 7.29 -36.58 0.36
CA PHE A 406 7.95 -37.51 1.26
C PHE A 406 6.91 -38.20 2.16
N THR A 407 7.32 -39.31 2.77
CA THR A 407 6.58 -40.01 3.83
C THR A 407 7.22 -39.68 5.19
N LEU A 408 6.41 -39.42 6.22
CA LEU A 408 6.86 -39.35 7.60
C LEU A 408 6.35 -40.59 8.34
N THR A 409 7.26 -41.36 8.91
CA THR A 409 6.97 -42.48 9.82
C THR A 409 7.33 -42.04 11.24
N CYS A 410 6.41 -42.26 12.19
CA CYS A 410 6.63 -42.01 13.61
C CYS A 410 6.46 -43.32 14.38
N TRP A 411 7.49 -43.71 15.13
CA TRP A 411 7.45 -44.82 16.06
C TRP A 411 7.41 -44.29 17.49
N PHE A 412 6.42 -44.71 18.26
CA PHE A 412 6.24 -44.35 19.67
C PHE A 412 6.44 -45.59 20.57
N ASN A 413 7.24 -45.46 21.63
CA ASN A 413 7.44 -46.53 22.61
C ASN A 413 7.79 -45.96 24.00
N ASP A 414 6.79 -45.87 24.88
CA ASP A 414 6.92 -45.55 26.32
C ASP A 414 7.89 -44.37 26.64
N GLY A 415 7.64 -43.21 26.02
CA GLY A 415 8.49 -42.02 26.18
C GLY A 415 9.68 -41.93 25.22
N GLN A 416 9.85 -42.88 24.30
CA GLN A 416 10.76 -42.76 23.14
C GLN A 416 9.96 -42.49 21.87
N VAL A 417 10.46 -41.55 21.06
CA VAL A 417 9.90 -41.17 19.75
C VAL A 417 11.01 -41.27 18.71
N ALA A 418 10.81 -42.08 17.68
CA ALA A 418 11.69 -42.12 16.52
C ALA A 418 10.92 -41.62 15.29
N LEU A 419 11.41 -40.55 14.66
CA LEU A 419 10.87 -40.02 13.42
C LEU A 419 11.80 -40.42 12.27
N GLU A 420 11.21 -40.85 11.16
CA GLU A 420 11.91 -41.17 9.92
C GLU A 420 11.19 -40.51 8.75
N VAL A 421 11.94 -39.76 7.94
CA VAL A 421 11.44 -39.07 6.74
C VAL A 421 12.08 -39.69 5.51
N GLU A 422 11.25 -40.20 4.60
CA GLU A 422 11.66 -40.85 3.35
C GLU A 422 11.17 -40.07 2.13
N PHE A 423 12.09 -39.69 1.25
CA PHE A 423 11.84 -38.98 0.01
C PHE A 423 11.05 -39.84 -0.98
N ASN A 424 10.00 -39.27 -1.58
CA ASN A 424 9.25 -39.97 -2.62
C ASN A 424 10.08 -40.07 -3.90
N THR A 425 10.62 -41.27 -4.16
CA THR A 425 11.36 -41.62 -5.38
C THR A 425 10.49 -42.29 -6.45
N ASP A 426 9.25 -42.67 -6.14
CA ASP A 426 8.34 -43.39 -7.05
C ASP A 426 7.85 -42.52 -8.22
N GLN A 427 7.88 -41.19 -8.06
CA GLN A 427 7.46 -40.26 -9.10
C GLN A 427 8.57 -39.25 -9.45
N ASN A 428 8.88 -39.15 -10.76
CA ASN A 428 9.75 -38.11 -11.35
C ASN A 428 9.17 -36.66 -11.24
N ARG A 429 8.24 -36.40 -10.32
CA ARG A 429 7.73 -35.06 -10.00
C ARG A 429 8.64 -34.29 -9.05
N PHE A 430 9.38 -35.00 -8.21
CA PHE A 430 10.21 -34.42 -7.17
C PHE A 430 11.69 -34.63 -7.50
N GLU A 431 12.45 -33.54 -7.52
CA GLU A 431 13.91 -33.56 -7.67
C GLU A 431 14.60 -33.41 -6.30
N LYS A 432 14.11 -32.47 -5.48
CA LYS A 432 14.59 -32.19 -4.12
C LYS A 432 13.63 -31.34 -3.30
N LEU A 433 13.65 -31.52 -1.99
CA LEU A 433 13.12 -30.58 -1.00
C LEU A 433 14.24 -29.77 -0.35
N GLU A 434 13.91 -28.57 0.11
CA GLU A 434 14.77 -27.70 0.91
C GLU A 434 14.02 -27.20 2.15
N LYS A 435 14.75 -27.03 3.26
CA LYS A 435 14.26 -26.43 4.52
C LYS A 435 13.01 -27.13 5.07
N ILE A 436 13.08 -28.45 5.22
CA ILE A 436 11.99 -29.20 5.86
C ILE A 436 12.09 -28.96 7.37
N GLU A 437 11.01 -28.46 7.96
CA GLU A 437 10.84 -28.29 9.40
C GLU A 437 9.58 -29.06 9.81
N ILE A 438 9.73 -30.03 10.71
CA ILE A 438 8.62 -30.80 11.30
C ILE A 438 8.59 -30.43 12.78
N SER A 439 7.51 -29.79 13.20
CA SER A 439 7.36 -29.30 14.58
C SER A 439 6.17 -29.93 15.27
N PHE A 440 6.34 -30.24 16.55
CA PHE A 440 5.30 -30.76 17.43
C PHE A 440 5.46 -30.21 18.85
N SER A 441 4.36 -30.21 19.60
CA SER A 441 4.36 -29.84 21.01
C SER A 441 4.74 -31.03 21.90
N TYR A 442 5.16 -30.77 23.12
CA TYR A 442 5.39 -31.81 24.13
C TYR A 442 5.05 -31.28 25.54
N PRO A 443 4.82 -32.14 26.55
CA PRO A 443 4.46 -31.69 27.90
C PRO A 443 5.57 -30.86 28.58
N SER A 444 5.24 -29.64 29.01
CA SER A 444 6.17 -28.58 29.44
C SER A 444 7.05 -28.85 30.68
N LYS A 445 7.02 -30.04 31.26
CA LYS A 445 7.69 -30.32 32.55
C LYS A 445 9.15 -30.73 32.42
N GLU A 446 9.59 -31.13 31.23
CA GLU A 446 10.93 -31.69 31.00
C GLU A 446 11.54 -31.20 29.68
N LYS A 447 12.83 -31.50 29.47
CA LYS A 447 13.52 -31.21 28.20
C LYS A 447 13.71 -32.53 27.43
N PRO A 448 13.28 -32.65 26.16
CA PRO A 448 13.60 -33.81 25.34
C PRO A 448 15.11 -33.95 25.15
N ASP A 449 15.59 -35.18 25.22
CA ASP A 449 16.97 -35.55 24.89
C ASP A 449 17.02 -36.25 23.53
N VAL A 450 18.07 -36.02 22.75
CA VAL A 450 18.21 -36.55 21.38
C VAL A 450 19.36 -37.53 21.35
N SER A 451 19.04 -38.82 21.21
CA SER A 451 20.00 -39.93 21.27
C SER A 451 20.71 -40.19 19.94
N SER A 452 20.02 -39.93 18.82
CA SER A 452 20.59 -40.00 17.46
C SER A 452 19.89 -39.01 16.54
N SER A 453 20.62 -38.47 15.55
CA SER A 453 20.09 -37.60 14.49
C SER A 453 20.95 -37.79 13.23
N GLU A 454 20.35 -38.26 12.15
CA GLU A 454 21.02 -38.52 10.86
C GLU A 454 20.45 -37.62 9.76
N ASN A 455 21.33 -36.90 9.06
CA ASN A 455 21.00 -35.92 8.01
C ASN A 455 20.11 -34.74 8.47
N ALA A 456 20.06 -34.46 9.78
CA ALA A 456 19.19 -33.44 10.35
C ALA A 456 19.77 -32.72 11.58
N GLU A 457 19.21 -31.53 11.82
CA GLU A 457 19.39 -30.69 12.98
C GLU A 457 18.09 -30.66 13.81
N TYR A 458 18.13 -30.13 15.03
CA TYR A 458 16.94 -29.95 15.85
C TYR A 458 16.99 -28.67 16.70
N GLU A 459 15.83 -28.11 17.02
CA GLU A 459 15.67 -26.96 17.91
C GLU A 459 14.64 -27.30 18.99
N VAL A 460 14.96 -27.00 20.25
CA VAL A 460 14.05 -27.24 21.40
C VAL A 460 13.69 -25.90 22.03
N ASN A 461 12.43 -25.48 21.86
CA ASN A 461 11.91 -24.28 22.50
C ASN A 461 11.20 -24.65 23.82
N SER A 462 11.97 -24.70 24.92
CA SER A 462 11.43 -25.03 26.25
C SER A 462 10.39 -24.05 26.78
N SER A 463 10.36 -22.79 26.31
CA SER A 463 9.37 -21.79 26.75
C SER A 463 7.97 -22.07 26.19
N ASN A 464 7.91 -22.54 24.94
CA ASN A 464 6.66 -22.89 24.26
C ASN A 464 6.38 -24.40 24.28
N SER A 465 7.33 -25.20 24.77
CA SER A 465 7.30 -26.68 24.76
C SER A 465 7.12 -27.26 23.35
N VAL A 466 7.87 -26.72 22.39
CA VAL A 466 7.86 -27.14 20.98
C VAL A 466 9.21 -27.74 20.62
N PHE A 467 9.20 -28.94 20.05
CA PHE A 467 10.34 -29.56 19.40
C PHE A 467 10.26 -29.29 17.89
N LYS A 468 11.40 -29.00 17.26
CA LYS A 468 11.52 -28.93 15.81
C LYS A 468 12.61 -29.88 15.33
N TYR A 469 12.25 -30.65 14.31
CA TYR A 469 13.12 -31.51 13.54
C TYR A 469 13.38 -30.85 12.18
N ILE A 470 14.64 -30.58 11.86
CA ILE A 470 15.04 -29.70 10.75
C ILE A 470 15.93 -30.50 9.78
N ILE A 471 15.43 -30.74 8.56
CA ILE A 471 16.18 -31.43 7.50
C ILE A 471 16.55 -30.37 6.44
N PRO A 472 17.84 -30.00 6.28
CA PRO A 472 18.24 -28.91 5.38
C PRO A 472 17.84 -29.14 3.91
N SER A 473 17.99 -30.37 3.42
CA SER A 473 17.55 -30.79 2.09
C SER A 473 17.36 -32.31 2.02
N LEU A 474 16.43 -32.76 1.18
CA LEU A 474 16.14 -34.18 0.94
C LEU A 474 15.98 -34.43 -0.56
N SER A 475 16.55 -35.51 -1.08
CA SER A 475 16.53 -35.83 -2.52
C SER A 475 16.87 -37.31 -2.76
N ALA A 476 16.80 -37.79 -4.00
CA ALA A 476 17.14 -39.17 -4.33
C ALA A 476 18.57 -39.61 -3.92
N SER A 477 19.53 -38.68 -3.76
CA SER A 477 20.89 -39.02 -3.27
C SER A 477 21.01 -39.09 -1.74
N ASN A 478 20.05 -38.52 -1.02
CA ASN A 478 19.97 -38.53 0.44
C ASN A 478 18.50 -38.70 0.82
N ALA A 479 17.95 -39.86 0.46
CA ALA A 479 16.51 -40.09 0.46
C ALA A 479 15.92 -40.18 1.87
N THR A 480 16.72 -40.51 2.89
CA THR A 480 16.25 -40.67 4.27
C THR A 480 16.93 -39.73 5.26
N SER A 481 16.17 -39.36 6.29
CA SER A 481 16.66 -38.74 7.51
C SER A 481 15.90 -39.35 8.69
N ASN A 482 16.56 -39.50 9.83
CA ASN A 482 15.94 -39.99 11.06
C ASN A 482 16.40 -39.19 12.28
N ILE A 483 15.59 -39.21 13.34
CA ILE A 483 15.93 -38.67 14.65
C ILE A 483 15.27 -39.52 15.75
N GLN A 484 16.01 -39.74 16.84
CA GLN A 484 15.54 -40.48 18.01
C GLN A 484 15.55 -39.58 19.24
N ILE A 485 14.38 -39.44 19.86
CA ILE A 485 14.08 -38.49 20.93
C ILE A 485 13.60 -39.30 22.13
N SER A 486 14.06 -38.94 23.33
CA SER A 486 13.66 -39.56 24.59
C SER A 486 13.17 -38.53 25.59
N PHE A 487 12.10 -38.86 26.28
CA PHE A 487 11.47 -38.06 27.33
C PHE A 487 11.69 -38.76 28.69
N SER A 488 11.77 -37.99 29.79
CA SER A 488 12.15 -38.56 31.10
C SER A 488 10.95 -39.10 31.90
N SER A 489 9.74 -38.84 31.42
CA SER A 489 8.45 -39.19 32.00
C SER A 489 7.55 -39.87 30.96
N SER A 490 6.50 -40.53 31.43
CA SER A 490 5.52 -41.22 30.58
C SER A 490 4.75 -40.20 29.73
N LEU A 491 5.19 -40.05 28.48
CA LEU A 491 4.53 -39.29 27.42
C LEU A 491 3.30 -40.07 26.93
N ALA A 492 2.19 -39.41 26.61
CA ALA A 492 1.13 -40.03 25.83
C ALA A 492 1.38 -39.81 24.33
N GLU A 493 0.97 -40.76 23.48
CA GLU A 493 1.11 -40.60 22.03
C GLU A 493 0.34 -39.36 21.52
N ASP A 494 -0.84 -39.07 22.07
CA ASP A 494 -1.62 -37.88 21.70
C ASP A 494 -0.95 -36.54 22.12
N ASP A 495 0.07 -36.55 23.00
CA ASP A 495 0.75 -35.32 23.43
C ASP A 495 1.69 -34.73 22.35
N ILE A 496 2.08 -35.54 21.34
CA ILE A 496 3.01 -35.15 20.26
C ILE A 496 2.31 -34.87 18.92
N PHE A 497 0.98 -34.95 18.86
CA PHE A 497 0.20 -34.60 17.67
C PHE A 497 -0.52 -33.25 17.83
N PRO A 498 -0.77 -32.52 16.73
CA PRO A 498 -0.37 -32.82 15.35
C PRO A 498 1.10 -32.49 15.07
N PHE A 499 1.67 -33.13 14.05
CA PHE A 499 2.90 -32.65 13.42
C PHE A 499 2.55 -31.56 12.41
N ASP A 500 3.01 -30.33 12.67
CA ASP A 500 3.03 -29.24 11.70
C ASP A 500 4.27 -29.35 10.82
N VAL A 501 4.09 -29.30 9.50
CA VAL A 501 5.14 -29.52 8.51
C VAL A 501 5.31 -28.30 7.63
N ASN A 502 6.55 -27.84 7.47
CA ASN A 502 6.94 -26.78 6.56
C ASN A 502 8.08 -27.23 5.64
N PHE A 503 8.07 -26.83 4.37
CA PHE A 503 9.16 -27.09 3.42
C PHE A 503 9.04 -26.19 2.18
N THR A 504 10.11 -26.13 1.40
CA THR A 504 10.14 -25.48 0.08
C THR A 504 10.59 -26.45 -1.01
N LEU A 505 9.84 -26.50 -2.11
CA LEU A 505 10.29 -27.01 -3.40
C LEU A 505 10.77 -25.80 -4.25
N PRO A 506 12.00 -25.82 -4.80
CA PRO A 506 12.52 -24.74 -5.66
C PRO A 506 11.95 -24.78 -7.10
N TYR A 507 10.83 -25.49 -7.30
CA TYR A 507 10.11 -25.67 -8.55
C TYR A 507 8.61 -25.84 -8.25
N THR A 508 7.79 -25.91 -9.30
CA THR A 508 6.34 -26.14 -9.19
C THR A 508 6.01 -27.63 -9.25
N PHE A 509 5.15 -28.10 -8.34
CA PHE A 509 4.54 -29.43 -8.37
C PHE A 509 3.83 -29.70 -9.70
N TYR A 510 3.10 -28.71 -10.23
CA TYR A 510 2.35 -28.87 -11.48
C TYR A 510 3.24 -28.79 -12.73
N GLN A 511 4.55 -28.53 -12.56
CA GLN A 511 5.54 -28.31 -13.62
C GLN A 511 5.10 -27.28 -14.68
N ILE A 512 4.22 -26.34 -14.31
CA ILE A 512 3.85 -25.23 -15.17
C ILE A 512 5.04 -24.30 -15.36
N LYS A 513 5.43 -24.10 -16.61
CA LYS A 513 6.60 -23.30 -16.99
C LYS A 513 6.33 -22.50 -18.27
N PRO A 514 6.81 -21.25 -18.36
CA PRO A 514 6.80 -20.50 -19.62
C PRO A 514 7.87 -21.07 -20.56
N LEU A 515 7.49 -21.33 -21.82
CA LEU A 515 8.41 -21.78 -22.87
C LEU A 515 8.99 -20.61 -23.67
N ALA A 516 8.16 -19.61 -23.99
CA ALA A 516 8.53 -18.51 -24.86
C ALA A 516 7.65 -17.28 -24.60
N VAL A 517 8.24 -16.09 -24.75
CA VAL A 517 7.52 -14.81 -24.75
C VAL A 517 7.73 -14.14 -26.10
N ALA A 518 6.66 -13.79 -26.80
CA ALA A 518 6.71 -13.15 -28.13
C ALA A 518 6.09 -11.75 -28.10
N ASN A 519 6.76 -10.76 -28.70
CA ASN A 519 6.29 -9.38 -28.81
C ASN A 519 5.32 -9.21 -29.99
N LEU A 520 4.02 -9.12 -29.68
CA LEU A 520 2.94 -8.92 -30.64
C LEU A 520 2.98 -7.52 -31.30
N GLY A 521 3.73 -6.58 -30.73
CA GLY A 521 3.99 -5.26 -31.30
C GLY A 521 5.14 -5.20 -32.30
N ASN A 522 6.03 -6.20 -32.33
CA ASN A 522 7.24 -6.20 -33.16
C ASN A 522 7.44 -7.56 -33.87
N ASN A 523 6.58 -7.87 -34.85
CA ASN A 523 6.66 -9.08 -35.68
C ASN A 523 6.81 -10.43 -34.93
N ASN A 524 6.29 -10.53 -33.71
CA ASN A 524 6.44 -11.71 -32.83
C ASN A 524 7.90 -12.04 -32.45
N GLU A 525 8.76 -11.03 -32.36
CA GLU A 525 10.12 -11.14 -31.83
C GLU A 525 10.13 -11.83 -30.45
N LEU A 526 11.01 -12.83 -30.28
CA LEU A 526 11.16 -13.53 -29.02
C LEU A 526 11.91 -12.67 -28.00
N LEU A 527 11.32 -12.51 -26.83
CA LEU A 527 11.88 -11.75 -25.72
C LEU A 527 12.53 -12.68 -24.70
N LYS A 528 13.62 -12.19 -24.07
CA LYS A 528 14.14 -12.77 -22.83
C LYS A 528 13.14 -12.53 -21.70
N PHE A 529 13.08 -13.46 -20.76
CA PHE A 529 12.27 -13.37 -19.55
C PHE A 529 12.98 -14.09 -18.41
N ASP A 530 12.81 -13.59 -17.19
CA ASP A 530 13.28 -14.26 -15.98
C ASP A 530 12.11 -15.04 -15.36
N VAL A 531 12.39 -16.21 -14.77
CA VAL A 531 11.38 -17.07 -14.13
C VAL A 531 11.75 -17.34 -12.69
N ILE A 532 10.79 -17.16 -11.78
CA ILE A 532 10.90 -17.58 -10.39
C ILE A 532 9.76 -18.56 -10.14
N SER A 533 10.08 -19.80 -9.81
CA SER A 533 9.12 -20.87 -9.52
C SER A 533 9.38 -21.44 -8.13
N LYS A 534 8.34 -21.64 -7.33
CA LYS A 534 8.43 -22.31 -6.02
C LYS A 534 7.08 -22.88 -5.60
N CYS A 535 7.13 -23.99 -4.86
CA CYS A 535 6.00 -24.49 -4.09
C CYS A 535 6.39 -24.53 -2.61
N THR A 536 5.57 -23.97 -1.73
CA THR A 536 5.79 -24.00 -0.27
C THR A 536 4.65 -24.72 0.43
N ALA A 537 4.94 -25.36 1.57
CA ALA A 537 3.89 -25.77 2.50
C ALA A 537 3.08 -24.54 2.98
N ASP A 538 1.81 -24.74 3.30
CA ASP A 538 0.92 -23.70 3.85
C ASP A 538 0.09 -24.21 5.04
N LYS A 539 -0.64 -25.31 4.86
CA LYS A 539 -1.29 -26.05 5.94
C LYS A 539 -1.04 -27.54 5.74
N TYR A 540 0.15 -28.01 6.11
CA TYR A 540 0.54 -29.41 6.00
C TYR A 540 0.59 -30.00 7.41
N GLN A 541 -0.40 -30.82 7.76
CA GLN A 541 -0.62 -31.33 9.12
C GLN A 541 -0.89 -32.83 9.12
N ILE A 542 -0.31 -33.53 10.10
CA ILE A 542 -0.48 -34.96 10.36
C ILE A 542 -1.04 -35.10 11.77
N ASN A 543 -2.21 -35.73 11.93
CA ASN A 543 -3.11 -35.62 13.11
C ASN A 543 -3.43 -36.97 13.77
#